data_AF-A0A950YDL2-F1
#
_entry.id   AF-A0A950YDL2-F1
#
_cell.length_a   1.000
_cell.length_b   1.000
_cell.length_c   1.000
_cell.angle_alpha   90.00
_cell.angle_beta   90.00
_cell.angle_gamma   90.00
#
_symmetry.space_group_name_H-M   'P 1'
#
loop_
_entity.id
_entity.type
_entity.pdbx_description
1 polymer ?
#
loop_
_entity_poly.entity_id
_entity_poly.type
_entity_poly.pdbx_seq_one_letter_code
_entity_poly.pdbx_strand_id
1 'polypeptide(L)' 'MRIEDVRRIAIVGGGTMGQQIAFQCAGHGYDVVIYDIDEAALQRAEARIDAYA' A
#
# COMPACT_ATOMS: atom_id res chain seq x y z
N MET A 1 12.50 -4.74 18.85
CA MET A 1 11.66 -5.11 17.70
C MET A 1 12.59 -5.70 16.66
N ARG A 2 12.30 -6.89 16.18
CA ARG A 2 13.04 -7.55 15.11
C ARG A 2 12.19 -7.53 13.84
N ILE A 3 12.78 -7.87 12.69
CA ILE A 3 12.08 -7.75 11.42
C ILE A 3 10.88 -8.71 11.35
N GLU A 4 10.99 -9.87 12.01
CA GLU A 4 9.91 -10.87 12.07
C GLU A 4 8.68 -10.39 12.83
N ASP A 5 8.81 -9.34 13.65
CA ASP A 5 7.71 -8.77 14.43
C ASP A 5 6.83 -7.83 13.58
N VAL A 6 7.26 -7.44 12.37
CA VAL A 6 6.52 -6.52 11.49
C VAL A 6 5.38 -7.27 10.81
N ARG A 7 4.15 -6.85 11.09
CA ARG A 7 2.93 -7.44 10.50
C ARG A 7 2.07 -6.44 9.74
N ARG A 8 2.17 -5.15 10.11
CA ARG A 8 1.43 -4.04 9.51
C ARG A 8 2.38 -2.97 9.00
N ILE A 9 2.14 -2.49 7.78
CA ILE A 9 2.94 -1.49 7.09
C ILE A 9 2.03 -0.33 6.70
N ALA A 10 2.39 0.88 7.13
CA ALA A 10 1.73 2.11 6.69
C ALA A 10 2.60 2.80 5.63
N ILE A 11 2.00 3.12 4.49
CA ILE A 11 2.65 3.79 3.37
C ILE A 11 2.07 5.20 3.28
N VAL A 12 2.92 6.20 3.45
CA VAL A 12 2.56 7.61 3.37
C VAL A 12 2.90 8.11 1.97
N GLY A 13 1.88 8.30 1.14
CA GLY A 13 1.92 8.62 -0.28
C GLY A 13 1.34 7.49 -1.13
N GLY A 14 0.22 7.77 -1.79
CA GLY A 14 -0.53 6.91 -2.72
C GLY A 14 -0.20 7.15 -4.19
N GLY A 15 0.90 7.83 -4.50
CA GLY A 15 1.43 7.95 -5.86
C GLY A 15 1.98 6.63 -6.41
N THR A 16 2.54 6.66 -7.63
CA THR A 16 2.99 5.46 -8.36
C THR A 16 3.91 4.53 -7.56
N MET A 17 4.90 5.09 -6.85
CA MET A 17 5.81 4.27 -6.05
C MET A 17 5.13 3.69 -4.81
N GLY A 18 4.31 4.48 -4.11
CA GLY A 18 3.59 4.03 -2.92
C GLY A 18 2.65 2.87 -3.24
N GLN A 19 1.97 2.93 -4.39
CA GLN A 19 1.14 1.85 -4.92
C GLN A 19 1.95 0.57 -5.18
N GLN A 20 3.12 0.68 -5.81
CA GLN A 20 3.98 -0.49 -6.09
C GLN A 20 4.51 -1.13 -4.82
N ILE A 21 4.94 -0.32 -3.84
CA ILE A 21 5.38 -0.81 -2.54
C ILE A 21 4.23 -1.51 -1.83
N ALA A 22 3.03 -0.89 -1.83
CA ALA A 22 1.84 -1.46 -1.21
C ALA A 22 1.48 -2.82 -1.80
N PHE A 23 1.48 -2.90 -3.13
CA PHE A 23 1.21 -4.14 -3.85
C PHE A 23 2.20 -5.25 -3.48
N GLN A 24 3.51 -4.96 -3.45
CA GLN A 24 4.52 -5.93 -3.06
C GLN A 24 4.35 -6.38 -1.61
N CYS A 25 4.14 -5.44 -0.67
CA CYS A 25 3.93 -5.77 0.73
C CYS A 25 2.67 -6.61 0.95
N ALA A 26 1.54 -6.23 0.34
CA ALA A 26 0.29 -6.97 0.44
C ALA A 26 0.43 -8.38 -0.17
N GLY A 27 1.08 -8.51 -1.33
CA GLY A 27 1.35 -9.79 -1.98
C GLY A 27 2.23 -10.75 -1.16
N HIS A 28 3.06 -10.22 -0.25
CA HIS A 28 3.87 -11.03 0.68
C HIS A 28 3.18 -11.26 2.05
N GLY A 29 1.90 -10.92 2.17
CA GLY A 29 1.09 -11.24 3.36
C GLY A 29 1.18 -10.24 4.51
N TYR A 30 1.69 -9.02 4.26
CA TYR A 30 1.63 -7.94 5.24
C TYR A 30 0.27 -7.22 5.19
N ASP A 31 -0.20 -6.74 6.34
CA ASP A 31 -1.35 -5.85 6.43
C ASP A 31 -0.90 -4.43 6.02
N VAL A 32 -1.43 -3.91 4.92
CA VAL A 32 -0.96 -2.65 4.32
C VAL A 32 -2.03 -1.58 4.39
N VAL A 33 -1.66 -0.40 4.85
CA VAL A 33 -2.49 0.81 4.81
C VAL A 33 -1.79 1.87 3.98
N ILE A 34 -2.46 2.41 2.97
CA ILE A 34 -1.99 3.57 2.21
C ILE A 34 -2.69 4.82 2.76
N TYR A 35 -1.91 5.85 3.04
CA TYR A 35 -2.40 7.18 3.41
C TYR A 35 -1.89 8.19 2.39
N ASP A 36 -2.78 9.03 1.87
CA ASP A 36 -2.44 10.20 1.07
C ASP A 36 -3.37 11.34 1.47
N ILE A 37 -2.90 12.57 1.32
CA ILE A 37 -3.71 13.77 1.51
C ILE A 37 -4.57 14.07 0.27
N ASP A 38 -4.14 13.59 -0.91
CA ASP A 38 -4.88 13.70 -2.16
C ASP A 38 -5.84 12.51 -2.29
N GLU A 39 -7.14 12.77 -2.10
CA GLU A 39 -8.21 11.80 -2.30
C GLU A 39 -8.17 11.18 -3.70
N ALA A 40 -7.79 11.94 -4.73
CA ALA A 40 -7.69 11.41 -6.08
C ALA A 40 -6.52 10.41 -6.22
N ALA A 41 -5.46 10.55 -5.41
CA ALA A 41 -4.38 9.56 -5.37
C ALA A 41 -4.84 8.25 -4.74
N LEU A 42 -5.68 8.32 -3.69
CA LEU A 42 -6.28 7.14 -3.07
C LEU A 42 -7.19 6.40 -4.03
N GLN A 43 -8.09 7.10 -4.73
CA GLN A 43 -8.98 6.49 -5.73
C GLN A 43 -8.20 5.82 -6.87
N ARG A 44 -7.11 6.46 -7.35
CA ARG A 44 -6.22 5.84 -8.35
C ARG A 44 -5.51 4.60 -7.81
N ALA A 45 -5.11 4.62 -6.54
CA ALA A 45 -4.46 3.48 -5.90
C ALA A 45 -5.41 2.30 -5.77
N GLU A 46 -6.63 2.54 -5.30
CA GLU A 46 -7.70 1.54 -5.18
C GLU A 46 -8.03 0.90 -6.53
N ALA A 47 -8.34 1.72 -7.54
CA ALA A 47 -8.65 1.22 -8.88
C ALA A 47 -7.51 0.40 -9.51
N ARG A 48 -6.25 0.74 -9.19
CA ARG A 48 -5.08 0.00 -9.66
C ARG A 48 -4.93 -1.34 -8.95
N ILE A 49 -5.15 -1.39 -7.64
CA ILE A 49 -5.09 -2.62 -6.85
C ILE A 49 -6.20 -3.58 -7.27
N ASP A 50 -7.43 -3.08 -7.46
CA ASP A 50 -8.57 -3.87 -7.94
C ASP A 50 -8.32 -4.50 -9.31
N ALA A 51 -7.57 -3.83 -10.19
CA ALA A 51 -7.23 -4.37 -11.51
C ALA A 51 -6.24 -5.57 -11.45
N TYR A 52 -5.57 -5.78 -10.33
CA TYR A 52 -4.65 -6.90 -10.12
C TYR A 52 -5.27 -8.07 -9.34
N ALA A 53 -6.46 -7.89 -8.75
CA ALA A 53 -7.21 -8.91 -8.02
C ALA A 53 -8.13 -9.72 -8.96
#